data_AF-A0A9D9HRJ7-F1
#
_entry.id   AF-A0A9D9HRJ7-F1
#
_cell.length_a   1.000
_cell.length_b   1.000
_cell.length_c   1.000
_cell.angle_alpha   90.00
_cell.angle_beta   90.00
_cell.angle_gamma   90.00
#
_symmetry.space_group_name_H-M   'P 1'
#
loop_
_entity.id
_entity.type
_entity.pdbx_description
1 polymer ?
#
loop_
_entity_poly.entity_id
_entity_poly.type
_entity_poly.pdbx_seq_one_letter_code
_entity_poly.pdbx_strand_id
1 'polypeptide(L)'
;MVQKIYVGNLNYNTTEESLREGFSGFGQVESVVIIKDKFNGRSRGYGFVEFSTEEEALKAIEKMNGVEFEGRKLRVNTAQEKRRDQTMPV
;
A
#
# COMPACT_ATOMS: atom_id res chain seq x y z
N MET A 1 14.14 8.55 1.05
CA MET A 1 13.60 7.82 -0.11
C MET A 1 12.15 7.54 0.19
N VAL A 2 11.23 8.04 -0.65
CA VAL A 2 9.79 7.78 -0.50
C VAL A 2 9.47 6.44 -1.14
N GLN A 3 8.72 5.59 -0.43
CA GLN A 3 8.51 4.21 -0.83
C GLN A 3 7.05 3.88 -1.03
N LYS A 4 6.72 3.43 -2.24
CA LYS A 4 5.37 3.10 -2.64
C LYS A 4 5.12 1.62 -2.36
N ILE A 5 3.97 1.29 -1.79
CA ILE A 5 3.50 -0.07 -1.55
C ILE A 5 2.23 -0.32 -2.34
N TYR A 6 2.13 -1.52 -2.88
CA TYR A 6 0.96 -2.05 -3.55
C TYR A 6 0.13 -2.82 -2.53
N VAL A 7 -1.17 -2.52 -2.48
CA VAL A 7 -2.13 -3.23 -1.65
C VAL A 7 -3.17 -3.83 -2.58
N GLY A 8 -3.30 -5.14 -2.60
CA GLY A 8 -4.23 -5.90 -3.43
C GLY A 8 -5.13 -6.80 -2.59
N ASN A 9 -6.15 -7.35 -3.25
CA ASN A 9 -7.19 -8.17 -2.64
C ASN A 9 -7.98 -7.49 -1.50
N LEU A 10 -8.07 -6.15 -1.56
CA LEU A 10 -8.87 -5.33 -0.65
C LEU A 10 -10.36 -5.59 -0.85
N ASN A 11 -11.11 -5.52 0.25
CA ASN A 11 -12.56 -5.61 0.17
C ASN A 11 -13.14 -4.34 -0.46
N TYR A 12 -14.34 -4.43 -1.04
CA TYR A 12 -14.97 -3.31 -1.73
C TYR A 12 -15.28 -2.12 -0.80
N ASN A 13 -15.40 -2.40 0.50
CA ASN A 13 -15.60 -1.42 1.56
C ASN A 13 -14.31 -0.73 2.02
N THR A 14 -13.13 -1.24 1.66
CA THR A 14 -11.89 -0.62 2.11
C THR A 14 -11.66 0.71 1.39
N THR A 15 -11.55 1.79 2.17
CA THR A 15 -11.29 3.15 1.70
C THR A 15 -9.84 3.56 1.91
N GLU A 16 -9.44 4.63 1.23
CA GLU A 16 -8.11 5.23 1.34
C GLU A 16 -7.82 5.66 2.79
N GLU A 17 -8.84 6.13 3.50
CA GLU A 17 -8.77 6.52 4.91
C GLU A 17 -8.48 5.33 5.82
N SER A 18 -9.18 4.19 5.64
CA SER A 18 -8.90 2.99 6.45
C SER A 18 -7.50 2.44 6.20
N LEU A 19 -7.01 2.47 4.96
CA LEU A 19 -5.63 2.09 4.67
C LEU A 19 -4.67 3.06 5.34
N ARG A 20 -4.88 4.37 5.17
CA ARG A 20 -4.07 5.40 5.79
C ARG A 20 -3.99 5.20 7.31
N GLU A 21 -5.10 5.02 8.00
CA GLU A 21 -5.10 4.79 9.46
C GLU A 21 -4.39 3.49 9.84
N GLY A 22 -4.69 2.39 9.15
CA GLY A 22 -4.05 1.09 9.40
C GLY A 22 -2.55 1.12 9.16
N PHE A 23 -2.10 1.92 8.19
CA PHE A 23 -0.69 2.12 7.85
C PHE A 23 0.00 3.21 8.67
N SER A 24 -0.75 4.19 9.19
CA SER A 24 -0.23 5.28 10.01
C SER A 24 0.39 4.79 11.33
N GLY A 25 0.01 3.60 11.80
CA GLY A 25 0.63 2.95 12.96
C GLY A 25 1.99 2.30 12.66
N PHE A 26 2.30 2.06 11.39
CA PHE A 26 3.58 1.50 10.94
C PHE A 26 4.53 2.57 10.40
N GLY A 27 3.99 3.69 9.91
CA GLY A 27 4.77 4.85 9.54
C GLY A 27 4.01 6.00 8.88
N GLN A 28 4.74 7.01 8.41
CA GLN A 28 4.15 8.20 7.82
C GLN A 28 3.75 7.99 6.36
N VAL A 29 2.43 8.01 6.11
CA VAL A 29 1.82 7.89 4.78
C VAL A 29 1.69 9.27 4.13
N GLU A 30 2.36 9.47 2.99
CA GLU A 30 2.26 10.70 2.17
C GLU A 30 1.04 10.70 1.25
N SER A 31 0.71 9.54 0.67
CA SER A 31 -0.44 9.45 -0.25
C SER A 31 -1.02 8.06 -0.30
N VAL A 32 -2.33 7.99 -0.53
CA VAL A 32 -3.06 6.74 -0.74
C VAL A 32 -3.87 6.91 -2.01
N VAL A 33 -3.90 5.88 -2.86
CA VAL A 33 -4.66 5.89 -4.11
C VAL A 33 -5.28 4.52 -4.32
N ILE A 34 -6.61 4.41 -4.29
CA ILE A 34 -7.31 3.15 -4.59
C ILE A 34 -7.78 3.12 -6.05
N ILE A 35 -7.47 2.03 -6.74
CA ILE A 35 -7.92 1.81 -8.11
C ILE A 35 -9.23 1.03 -8.10
N LYS A 36 -10.31 1.74 -8.42
CA LYS A 36 -11.68 1.22 -8.51
C LYS A 36 -12.15 1.20 -9.96
N ASP A 37 -12.85 0.13 -10.36
CA ASP A 37 -13.35 0.01 -11.73
C ASP A 37 -14.57 0.92 -11.91
N LYS A 38 -14.43 1.94 -12.76
CA LYS A 38 -15.49 2.93 -13.03
C LYS A 38 -16.67 2.37 -13.82
N PHE A 39 -16.52 1.22 -14.50
CA PHE A 39 -17.56 0.67 -15.37
C PHE A 39 -18.60 -0.17 -14.62
N ASN A 40 -18.18 -0.91 -13.59
CA ASN A 40 -19.10 -1.72 -12.77
C ASN A 40 -19.31 -1.18 -11.35
N GLY A 41 -18.63 -0.10 -10.96
CA GLY A 41 -18.65 0.42 -9.58
C GLY A 41 -18.06 -0.55 -8.55
N ARG A 42 -17.51 -1.68 -8.98
CA ARG A 42 -16.84 -2.66 -8.12
C ARG A 42 -15.37 -2.29 -8.01
N SER A 43 -14.91 -2.04 -6.78
CA SER A 43 -13.49 -1.93 -6.48
C SER A 43 -12.76 -3.13 -7.07
N ARG A 44 -11.70 -2.90 -7.86
CA ARG A 44 -10.84 -4.00 -8.33
C ARG A 44 -10.06 -4.66 -7.18
N GLY A 45 -10.24 -4.12 -5.97
CA GLY A 45 -9.63 -4.62 -4.75
C GLY A 45 -8.14 -4.33 -4.70
N TYR A 46 -7.66 -3.27 -5.35
CA TYR A 46 -6.26 -2.88 -5.23
C TYR A 46 -6.06 -1.37 -5.18
N GLY A 47 -4.96 -0.96 -4.57
CA GLY A 47 -4.54 0.41 -4.36
C GLY A 47 -3.04 0.52 -4.11
N PHE A 48 -2.57 1.75 -3.97
CA PHE A 48 -1.18 2.11 -3.76
C PHE A 48 -1.10 3.06 -2.57
N VAL A 49 -0.08 2.89 -1.74
CA VAL A 49 0.20 3.77 -0.60
C VAL A 49 1.64 4.25 -0.71
N GLU A 50 1.90 5.52 -0.52
CA GLU A 50 3.22 6.16 -0.57
C GLU A 50 3.63 6.52 0.86
N PHE A 51 4.80 6.05 1.28
CA PHE A 51 5.39 6.32 2.59
C PHE A 51 6.60 7.24 2.47
N SER A 52 6.88 7.97 3.55
CA SER A 52 8.07 8.82 3.62
C SER A 52 9.39 8.04 3.76
N THR A 53 9.38 6.82 4.31
CA THR A 53 10.57 5.97 4.39
C THR A 53 10.34 4.53 3.94
N GLU A 54 11.42 3.90 3.47
CA GLU A 54 11.42 2.50 3.03
C GLU A 54 11.24 1.52 4.20
N GLU A 55 11.83 1.79 5.37
CA GLU A 55 11.73 0.90 6.53
C GLU A 55 10.28 0.75 7.04
N GLU A 56 9.54 1.86 7.06
CA GLU A 56 8.13 1.90 7.41
C GLU A 56 7.28 1.10 6.42
N ALA A 57 7.54 1.30 5.12
CA ALA A 57 6.87 0.57 4.04
C ALA A 57 7.13 -0.94 4.10
N LEU A 58 8.38 -1.37 4.32
CA LEU A 58 8.75 -2.79 4.43
C LEU A 58 8.08 -3.45 5.63
N LYS A 59 8.13 -2.82 6.81
CA LYS A 59 7.44 -3.32 8.02
C LYS A 59 5.95 -3.45 7.80
N ALA A 60 5.34 -2.45 7.15
CA ALA A 60 3.93 -2.46 6.80
C ALA A 60 3.59 -3.62 5.86
N ILE A 61 4.42 -3.88 4.84
CA ILE A 61 4.25 -5.01 3.93
C ILE A 61 4.34 -6.32 4.70
N GLU A 62 5.39 -6.55 5.50
CA GLU A 62 5.56 -7.82 6.20
C GLU A 62 4.45 -8.10 7.22
N LYS A 63 3.93 -7.05 7.87
CA LYS A 63 2.84 -7.16 8.85
C LYS A 63 1.46 -7.31 8.22
N MET A 64 1.18 -6.60 7.13
CA MET A 64 -0.15 -6.56 6.50
C MET A 64 -0.30 -7.54 5.33
N ASN A 65 0.80 -8.01 4.73
CA ASN A 65 0.77 -8.99 3.64
C ASN A 65 0.32 -10.36 4.15
N GLY A 66 -0.76 -10.87 3.56
CA GLY A 66 -1.33 -12.16 3.92
C GLY A 66 -2.32 -12.09 5.09
N VAL A 67 -2.60 -10.90 5.65
CA VAL A 67 -3.64 -10.74 6.67
C VAL A 67 -5.00 -11.08 6.08
N GLU A 68 -5.73 -11.97 6.73
CA GLU A 68 -7.11 -12.29 6.37
C GLU A 68 -8.03 -11.18 6.88
N PHE A 69 -8.54 -10.38 5.95
CA PHE A 69 -9.48 -9.29 6.21
C PHE A 69 -10.80 -9.61 5.51
N GLU A 70 -11.88 -9.71 6.28
CA GLU A 70 -13.24 -10.04 5.78
C GLU A 70 -13.29 -11.31 4.91
N GLY A 71 -12.53 -12.35 5.29
CA GLY A 71 -12.48 -13.62 4.57
C GLY A 71 -11.63 -13.59 3.28
N ARG A 72 -10.83 -12.54 3.07
CA ARG A 72 -9.90 -12.40 1.95
C ARG A 72 -8.50 -12.06 2.43
N LYS A 73 -7.49 -12.72 1.87
CA LYS A 73 -6.09 -12.43 2.18
C LYS A 73 -5.65 -11.14 1.52
N LEU A 74 -5.50 -10.07 2.28
CA LEU A 74 -4.89 -8.84 1.80
C LEU A 74 -3.50 -9.14 1.26
N ARG A 75 -3.17 -8.57 0.10
CA ARG A 75 -1.89 -8.80 -0.57
C ARG A 75 -1.12 -7.49 -0.59
N VAL A 76 -0.19 -7.33 0.33
CA VAL A 76 0.61 -6.11 0.42
C VAL A 76 1.99 -6.42 -0.14
N ASN A 77 2.52 -5.56 -1.01
CA ASN A 77 3.82 -5.76 -1.62
C ASN A 77 4.51 -4.42 -1.83
N THR A 78 5.83 -4.40 -2.03
CA THR A 78 6.51 -3.19 -2.48
C THR A 78 5.99 -2.87 -3.88
N ALA A 79 5.38 -1.69 -4.05
CA ALA A 79 5.14 -1.18 -5.38
C ALA A 79 6.51 -0.72 -5.87
N GLN A 80 7.20 -1.56 -6.64
CA GLN A 80 8.45 -1.18 -7.29
C GLN A 80 8.20 -0.03 -8.27
N GLU A 81 8.09 1.20 -7.78
CA GLU A 81 8.50 2.35 -8.56
C GLU A 81 10.01 2.39 -8.42
N LYS A 82 10.70 1.77 -9.39
CA LYS A 82 12.14 1.89 -9.58
C LYS A 82 12.54 3.37 -9.68
N ARG A 83 12.64 4.09 -8.57
CA ARG A 83 13.55 5.22 -8.43
C ARG A 83 14.78 4.60 -7.79
N ARG A 84 15.70 4.06 -8.60
CA ARG A 84 16.92 4.80 -8.96
C ARG A 84 17.46 5.60 -7.77
N ASP A 85 17.68 4.94 -6.63
CA ASP A 85 18.82 5.31 -5.80
C ASP A 85 20.07 4.81 -6.54
N GLN A 86 20.43 5.56 -7.58
CA GLN A 86 21.72 5.50 -8.24
C GLN A 86 22.44 6.80 -7.94
N THR A 87 22.55 7.18 -6.66
CA THR A 87 23.42 8.27 -6.23
C THR A 87 23.67 8.06 -4.73
N MET A 88 24.88 7.98 -4.17
CA MET A 88 26.19 8.34 -4.70
C MET A 88 27.30 7.97 -3.65
N PRO A 89 28.56 8.43 -3.76
CA PRO A 89 29.78 7.63 -3.79
C PRO A 89 30.51 7.52 -2.43
N VAL A 90 31.59 6.74 -2.41
CA VAL A 90 32.79 7.00 -1.59
C VAL A 90 34.03 6.87 -2.46
#